data_AF-A0A5S3X7W0-F1
#
_entry.id   AF-A0A5S3X7W0-F1
#
_cell.length_a   1.000
_cell.length_b   1.000
_cell.length_c   1.000
_cell.angle_alpha   90.00
_cell.angle_beta   90.00
_cell.angle_gamma   90.00
#
_symmetry.space_group_name_H-M   'P 1'
#
loop_
_entity.id
_entity.type
_entity.pdbx_description
1 polymer ?
#
loop_
_entity_poly.entity_id
_entity_poly.type
_entity_poly.pdbx_seq_one_letter_code
_entity_poly.pdbx_strand_id
1 'polypeptide(L)' 'MKLRLSALALGTTLLVGCASSGTDQQGRSDPLEGFNRTMYNFNFNVLDPYIVRPVAVAWRDYVPQPARNGLSN' A
#
# COMPACT_ATOMS: atom_id res chain seq x y z
N MET A 1 15.34 23.93 40.59
CA MET A 1 14.30 23.09 39.92
C MET A 1 13.75 23.72 38.64
N LYS A 2 13.62 25.05 38.54
CA LYS A 2 13.06 25.75 37.36
C LYS A 2 13.82 25.48 36.05
N LEU A 3 15.16 25.46 36.07
CA LEU A 3 15.96 25.15 34.87
C LEU A 3 15.73 23.74 34.30
N ARG A 4 15.49 22.74 35.15
CA ARG A 4 15.27 21.35 34.70
C ARG A 4 13.90 21.19 34.02
N LEU A 5 12.89 21.89 34.54
CA LEU A 5 11.56 21.95 33.93
C LEU A 5 11.57 22.67 32.58
N SER A 6 12.30 23.79 32.48
CA SER A 6 12.45 24.51 31.21
C SER A 6 13.19 23.69 30.14
N ALA A 7 14.22 22.94 30.54
CA ALA A 7 14.95 22.05 29.62
C ALA A 7 14.09 20.87 29.12
N LEU A 8 13.24 20.32 29.99
CA LEU A 8 12.30 19.25 29.62
C LEU A 8 11.22 19.76 28.65
N ALA A 9 10.71 20.97 28.87
CA ALA A 9 9.74 21.62 27.99
C ALA A 9 10.33 21.91 26.59
N LEU A 10 11.56 22.42 26.53
CA LEU A 10 12.25 22.65 25.25
C LEU A 10 12.59 21.35 24.53
N GLY A 11 13.05 20.32 25.25
CA GLY A 11 13.37 19.02 24.67
C GLY A 11 12.16 18.30 24.06
N THR A 12 10.99 18.38 24.72
CA THR A 12 9.76 17.79 24.18
C THR A 12 9.25 18.51 22.93
N THR A 13 9.37 19.85 22.86
CA THR A 13 9.01 20.59 21.63
C THR A 13 9.92 20.26 20.45
N LEU A 14 11.21 20.02 20.68
CA LEU A 14 12.15 19.65 19.62
C LEU A 14 11.92 18.23 19.08
N LEU A 15 11.51 17.29 19.94
CA LEU A 15 11.21 15.91 19.54
C LEU A 15 9.94 15.81 18.67
N VAL A 16 8.95 16.69 18.88
CA VAL A 16 7.74 16.74 18.04
C VAL A 16 8.06 17.21 16.60
N GLY A 17 9.09 18.04 16.42
CA GLY A 17 9.52 18.52 15.11
C GLY A 17 10.18 17.45 14.22
N CYS A 18 10.82 16.43 14.81
CA CYS A 18 11.48 15.36 14.04
C CYS A 18 10.52 14.37 13.36
N ALA A 19 9.25 14.33 13.78
CA ALA A 19 8.22 13.48 13.18
C ALA A 19 7.25 14.24 12.27
N SER A 20 7.54 15.53 11.97
CA SER A 20 6.78 16.29 10.99
C SER A 20 7.04 15.71 9.60
N SER A 21 6.32 14.66 9.23
CA SER A 21 6.11 14.31 7.82
C SER A 21 5.49 15.53 7.18
N GLY A 22 6.27 16.27 6.38
CA GLY A 22 5.77 17.41 5.64
C GLY A 22 4.44 17.05 5.00
N THR A 23 3.44 17.91 5.17
CA THR A 23 2.13 17.83 4.53
C THR A 23 2.21 17.94 3.01
N ASP A 24 3.42 17.97 2.47
CA ASP A 24 3.67 17.71 1.07
C ASP A 24 3.34 16.25 0.81
N GLN A 25 2.15 16.04 0.24
CA GLN A 25 1.98 15.11 -0.85
C GLN A 25 2.97 15.48 -1.96
N GLN A 26 4.28 15.41 -1.69
CA GLN A 26 5.29 15.29 -2.72
C GLN A 26 5.03 13.90 -3.28
N GLY A 27 4.05 13.86 -4.19
CA GLY A 27 3.55 12.65 -4.81
C GLY A 27 4.76 11.84 -5.17
N ARG A 28 4.83 10.61 -4.66
CA ARG A 28 5.94 9.71 -4.93
C ARG A 28 6.22 9.80 -6.42
N SER A 29 7.36 10.37 -6.80
CA SER A 29 7.61 10.72 -8.19
C SER A 29 7.64 9.43 -9.00
N ASP A 30 6.53 9.13 -9.66
CA ASP A 30 6.40 8.05 -10.63
C ASP A 30 6.35 8.70 -12.01
N PRO A 31 7.49 8.80 -12.71
CA PRO A 31 7.54 9.39 -14.05
C PRO A 31 6.61 8.69 -15.06
N LEU A 32 6.21 7.44 -14.78
CA LEU A 32 5.34 6.64 -15.64
C LEU A 32 3.92 6.53 -15.10
N GLU A 33 3.52 7.39 -14.14
CA GLU A 33 2.21 7.32 -13.48
C GLU A 33 1.05 7.30 -14.48
N GLY A 34 1.09 8.13 -15.53
CA GLY A 34 0.04 8.17 -16.54
C GLY A 34 -0.13 6.84 -17.29
N PHE A 35 0.98 6.20 -17.65
CA PHE A 35 0.97 4.88 -18.28
C PHE A 35 0.52 3.80 -17.30
N ASN A 36 1.12 3.77 -16.10
CA ASN A 36 0.82 2.79 -15.06
C ASN A 36 -0.67 2.82 -14.67
N ARG A 37 -1.25 4.01 -14.52
CA ARG A 37 -2.68 4.16 -14.23
C ARG A 37 -3.56 3.72 -15.39
N THR A 38 -3.16 3.96 -16.63
CA THR A 38 -3.94 3.51 -17.80
C THR A 38 -3.96 1.98 -17.88
N MET A 39 -2.79 1.34 -17.75
CA MET A 39 -2.70 -0.12 -17.73
C MET A 39 -3.41 -0.72 -16.51
N TYR A 40 -3.31 -0.08 -15.35
CA TYR A 40 -4.04 -0.48 -14.15
C TYR A 40 -5.56 -0.42 -14.37
N ASN A 41 -6.07 0.66 -14.95
CA ASN A 41 -7.50 0.79 -15.24
C ASN A 41 -7.99 -0.28 -16.22
N PHE A 42 -7.21 -0.60 -17.25
CA PHE A 42 -7.54 -1.71 -18.14
C PHE A 42 -7.55 -3.05 -17.39
N ASN A 43 -6.51 -3.33 -16.61
CA ASN A 43 -6.42 -4.57 -15.84
C ASN A 43 -7.56 -4.70 -14.83
N PHE A 44 -7.92 -3.62 -14.14
CA PHE A 44 -8.90 -3.63 -13.07
C PHE A 44 -10.35 -3.62 -13.58
N ASN A 45 -10.65 -2.85 -14.63
CA ASN A 45 -12.03 -2.69 -15.10
C ASN A 45 -12.40 -3.65 -16.23
N VAL A 46 -11.41 -4.20 -16.95
CA VAL A 46 -11.65 -5.08 -18.11
C VAL A 46 -11.08 -6.46 -17.85
N LEU A 47 -9.78 -6.58 -17.62
CA LEU A 47 -9.16 -7.90 -17.54
C LEU A 47 -9.64 -8.70 -16.31
N ASP A 48 -9.71 -8.06 -15.14
CA ASP A 48 -10.15 -8.71 -13.89
C ASP A 48 -11.61 -9.17 -13.97
N PRO A 49 -12.60 -8.30 -14.26
CA PRO A 49 -14.00 -8.67 -14.13
C PRO A 49 -14.43 -9.69 -15.19
N TYR A 50 -13.87 -9.62 -16.39
CA TYR A 50 -14.30 -10.45 -17.51
C TYR A 50 -13.49 -11.74 -17.68
N ILE A 51 -12.23 -11.79 -17.23
CA ILE A 51 -11.35 -12.94 -17.48
C ILE A 51 -10.78 -13.50 -16.19
N VAL A 52 -9.98 -12.73 -15.46
CA VAL A 52 -9.16 -13.27 -14.36
C VAL A 52 -10.03 -13.71 -13.18
N ARG A 53 -11.01 -12.89 -12.76
CA ARG A 53 -11.89 -13.22 -11.65
C ARG A 53 -12.77 -14.44 -11.94
N PRO A 54 -13.46 -14.56 -13.10
CA PRO A 54 -14.19 -15.78 -13.43
C PRO A 54 -13.32 -17.04 -13.39
N VAL A 55 -12.09 -16.98 -13.92
CA VAL A 55 -11.14 -18.10 -13.87
C VAL A 55 -10.75 -18.44 -12.44
N ALA A 56 -10.48 -17.43 -11.59
CA ALA A 56 -10.15 -17.64 -10.19
C ALA A 56 -11.32 -18.25 -9.39
N VAL A 57 -12.56 -17.86 -9.70
CA VAL A 57 -13.76 -18.47 -9.11
C VAL A 57 -13.87 -19.95 -9.53
N ALA A 58 -13.69 -20.25 -10.82
CA ALA A 58 -13.68 -21.63 -11.29
C ALA A 58 -12.55 -22.46 -10.63
N TRP A 59 -11.35 -21.90 -10.50
CA TRP A 59 -10.24 -22.55 -9.81
C TRP A 59 -10.61 -22.88 -8.36
N ARG A 60 -11.22 -21.94 -7.64
CA ARG A 60 -11.65 -22.14 -6.25
C ARG A 60 -12.72 -23.24 -6.15
N ASP A 61 -13.68 -23.25 -7.07
CA ASP A 61 -14.88 -24.08 -6.98
C ASP A 61 -14.66 -25.51 -7.50
N TYR A 62 -13.77 -25.70 -8.48
CA TYR A 62 -13.55 -27.00 -9.12
C TYR A 62 -12.25 -27.70 -8.74
N VAL A 63 -11.24 -26.98 -8.22
CA VAL A 63 -9.96 -27.60 -7.86
C VAL A 63 -9.93 -27.93 -6.36
N PRO A 64 -9.74 -29.22 -5.99
CA PRO A 64 -9.77 -29.62 -4.60
C PRO A 64 -8.56 -29.10 -3.82
N GLN A 65 -8.76 -28.87 -2.52
CA GLN A 65 -7.74 -28.30 -1.62
C GLN A 65 -6.39 -29.04 -1.65
N PRO A 66 -6.31 -30.39 -1.66
CA PRO A 66 -5.03 -31.09 -1.75
C PRO A 66 -4.24 -30.75 -3.02
N ALA A 67 -4.91 -30.63 -4.17
CA ALA A 67 -4.26 -30.28 -5.43
C ALA A 67 -3.77 -28.82 -5.43
N ARG A 68 -4.56 -27.90 -4.86
CA ARG A 68 -4.16 -26.49 -4.69
C ARG A 68 -2.94 -26.36 -3.78
N ASN A 69 -2.93 -27.06 -2.66
CA ASN A 69 -1.81 -27.05 -1.71
C ASN A 69 -0.58 -27.75 -2.27
N GLY A 70 -0.77 -28.80 -3.08
CA GLY A 70 0.33 -29.48 -3.76
C GLY A 70 1.01 -28.60 -4.82
N LEU A 71 0.28 -27.68 -5.46
CA LEU A 71 0.84 -26.72 -6.42
C LEU A 71 1.49 -25.49 -5.78
N SER A 72 1.10 -25.14 -4.54
CA SER A 72 1.60 -23.93 -3.85
C SER A 72 2.78 -24.17 -2.91
N ASN A 73 3.02 -25.41 -2.49
CA ASN A 73 4.20 -25.79 -1.67
C ASN A 73 5.46 -25.90 -2.53
#